data_AF-A0A0S8AYD9-F1
#
_entry.id   AF-A0A0S8AYD9-F1
#
_cell.length_a   1.000
_cell.length_b   1.000
_cell.length_c   1.000
_cell.angle_alpha   90.00
_cell.angle_beta   90.00
_cell.angle_gamma   90.00
#
_symmetry.space_group_name_H-M   'P 1'
#
loop_
_entity.id
_entity.type
_entity.pdbx_description
1 polymer ?
#
loop_
_entity_poly.entity_id
_entity_poly.type
_entity_poly.pdbx_seq_one_letter_code
_entity_poly.pdbx_strand_id
1 'polypeptide(L)'
;DQDGAVPWYQGIELFVALRRLGKPAWLVNYSGEPHWPVTFAEKRDWNVRMQQFFDHYLMDATAPMWLERGIPAIEAGSTLGLEPSGQRP
;
A
#
# COMPACT_ATOMS: atom_id res chain seq x y z
N ASP A 1 -11.05 -2.06 -6.36
CA ASP A 1 -12.25 -2.06 -5.49
C ASP A 1 -13.49 -2.68 -6.17
N GLN A 2 -13.31 -3.30 -7.36
CA GLN A 2 -14.34 -4.05 -8.08
C GLN A 2 -14.17 -5.57 -7.84
N ASP A 3 -13.74 -5.95 -6.63
CA ASP A 3 -13.48 -7.34 -6.28
C ASP A 3 -14.79 -8.14 -6.22
N GLY A 4 -14.94 -9.06 -7.18
CA GLY A 4 -16.11 -9.94 -7.29
C GLY A 4 -16.02 -11.22 -6.46
N ALA A 5 -14.88 -11.52 -5.83
CA ALA A 5 -14.70 -12.71 -4.99
C ALA A 5 -14.73 -12.37 -3.50
N VAL A 6 -13.99 -11.33 -3.08
CA VAL A 6 -13.96 -10.85 -1.70
C VAL A 6 -14.28 -9.36 -1.68
N PRO A 7 -15.43 -8.95 -1.15
CA PRO A 7 -15.82 -7.55 -1.24
C PRO A 7 -14.87 -6.59 -0.53
N TRP A 8 -14.53 -5.49 -1.20
CA TRP A 8 -13.57 -4.48 -0.76
C TRP A 8 -13.83 -3.91 0.65
N TYR A 9 -15.10 -3.81 1.06
CA TYR A 9 -15.48 -3.30 2.39
C TYR A 9 -14.86 -4.09 3.54
N GLN A 10 -14.62 -5.40 3.40
CA GLN A 10 -13.98 -6.21 4.45
C GLN A 10 -12.56 -5.70 4.77
N GLY A 11 -11.79 -5.31 3.74
CA GLY A 11 -10.46 -4.74 3.91
C GLY A 11 -10.49 -3.37 4.60
N ILE A 12 -11.44 -2.51 4.23
CA ILE A 12 -11.61 -1.19 4.84
C ILE A 12 -12.01 -1.34 6.31
N GLU A 13 -12.96 -2.22 6.64
CA GLU A 13 -13.43 -2.43 8.01
C GLU A 13 -12.29 -2.83 8.94
N LEU A 14 -11.46 -3.79 8.53
CA LEU A 14 -10.28 -4.20 9.28
C LEU A 14 -9.26 -3.05 9.41
N PHE A 15 -8.96 -2.36 8.31
CA PHE A 15 -8.04 -1.22 8.32
C PHE A 15 -8.51 -0.12 9.27
N VAL A 16 -9.78 0.28 9.19
CA VAL A 16 -10.37 1.31 10.06
C VAL A 16 -10.38 0.87 11.52
N ALA A 17 -10.68 -0.40 11.81
CA ALA A 17 -10.60 -0.92 13.18
C ALA A 17 -9.17 -0.82 13.74
N LEU A 18 -8.16 -1.23 12.98
CA LEU A 18 -6.75 -1.11 13.37
C LEU A 18 -6.33 0.35 13.59
N ARG A 19 -6.75 1.26 12.70
CA ARG A 19 -6.48 2.70 12.82
C ARG A 19 -7.13 3.30 14.08
N ARG A 20 -8.37 2.92 14.40
CA ARG A 20 -9.06 3.34 15.64
C ARG A 20 -8.37 2.83 16.90
N LEU A 21 -7.74 1.66 16.81
CA LEU A 21 -6.94 1.07 17.89
C LEU A 21 -5.49 1.61 17.96
N GLY A 22 -5.14 2.58 17.12
CA GLY A 22 -3.78 3.13 17.06
C GLY A 22 -2.72 2.13 16.61
N LYS A 23 -3.13 1.06 15.91
CA LYS A 23 -2.19 0.06 15.38
C LYS A 23 -1.62 0.54 14.04
N PRO A 24 -0.31 0.36 13.79
CA PRO A 24 0.25 0.54 12.45
C PRO A 24 -0.49 -0.37 11.47
N ALA A 25 -1.02 0.23 10.40
CA ALA A 25 -1.78 -0.47 9.38
C ALA A 25 -1.69 0.32 8.08
N TRP A 26 -1.69 -0.39 6.95
CA TRP A 26 -1.65 0.14 5.61
C TRP A 26 -2.71 -0.55 4.76
N LEU A 27 -3.39 0.21 3.92
CA LEU A 27 -4.34 -0.31 2.94
C LEU A 27 -3.83 0.04 1.55
N VAL A 28 -3.38 -0.98 0.81
CA VAL A 28 -3.03 -0.85 -0.61
C VAL A 28 -4.29 -1.18 -1.41
N ASN A 29 -4.85 -0.17 -2.09
CA ASN A 29 -6.06 -0.33 -2.88
C ASN A 29 -5.83 0.16 -4.31
N TYR A 30 -6.03 -0.73 -5.27
CA TYR A 30 -6.06 -0.41 -6.69
C TYR A 30 -7.52 -0.18 -7.09
N SER A 31 -7.85 1.06 -7.46
CA SER A 31 -9.22 1.46 -7.76
C SER A 31 -9.63 0.95 -9.14
N GLY A 32 -10.84 0.40 -9.28
CA GLY A 32 -11.31 -0.23 -10.52
C GLY A 32 -10.82 -1.67 -10.74
N GLU A 33 -9.74 -2.08 -10.07
CA GLU A 33 -9.22 -3.45 -10.21
C GLU A 33 -10.15 -4.50 -9.58
N PRO A 34 -10.23 -5.72 -10.18
CA PRO A 34 -11.02 -6.83 -9.68
C PRO A 34 -10.32 -7.51 -8.50
N HIS A 35 -10.47 -8.83 -8.34
CA HIS A 35 -9.88 -9.58 -7.21
C HIS A 35 -8.34 -9.52 -7.13
N TRP A 36 -7.67 -9.21 -8.25
CA TRP A 36 -6.21 -9.05 -8.32
C TRP A 36 -5.85 -7.91 -9.26
N PRO A 37 -4.69 -7.24 -9.07
CA PRO A 37 -4.16 -6.31 -10.05
C PRO A 37 -3.97 -7.00 -11.40
N VAL A 38 -4.53 -6.46 -12.48
CA VAL A 38 -4.50 -7.01 -13.84
C VAL A 38 -3.53 -6.26 -14.72
N THR A 39 -3.41 -4.94 -14.55
CA THR A 39 -2.48 -4.12 -15.33
C THR A 39 -1.03 -4.45 -14.95
N PHE A 40 -0.11 -4.34 -15.91
CA PHE A 40 1.31 -4.58 -15.63
C PHE A 40 1.86 -3.57 -14.60
N ALA A 41 1.40 -2.32 -14.67
CA ALA A 41 1.83 -1.27 -13.76
C ALA A 41 1.47 -1.59 -12.30
N GLU A 42 0.22 -1.99 -12.03
CA GLU A 42 -0.24 -2.29 -10.67
C GLU A 42 0.30 -3.63 -10.16
N LYS A 43 0.46 -4.63 -11.05
CA LYS A 43 1.18 -5.86 -10.71
C LYS A 43 2.61 -5.56 -10.25
N ARG A 44 3.31 -4.67 -10.95
CA ARG A 44 4.66 -4.26 -10.57
C ARG A 44 4.66 -3.51 -9.24
N ASP A 45 3.79 -2.52 -9.08
CA ASP A 45 3.68 -1.74 -7.83
C ASP A 45 3.37 -2.66 -6.64
N TRP A 46 2.43 -3.59 -6.78
CA TRP A 46 2.09 -4.58 -5.76
C TRP A 46 3.28 -5.42 -5.31
N ASN A 47 4.02 -5.98 -6.26
CA ASN A 47 5.18 -6.81 -5.95
C ASN A 47 6.29 -5.99 -5.27
N VAL A 48 6.53 -4.75 -5.71
CA VAL A 48 7.52 -3.86 -5.08
C VAL A 48 7.10 -3.51 -3.65
N ARG A 49 5.84 -3.16 -3.41
CA ARG A 49 5.35 -2.85 -2.05
C ARG A 49 5.47 -4.05 -1.11
N MET A 50 5.11 -5.26 -1.58
CA MET A 50 5.30 -6.48 -0.79
C MET A 50 6.77 -6.69 -0.43
N GLN A 51 7.66 -6.58 -1.41
CA GLN A 51 9.10 -6.71 -1.18
C GLN A 51 9.59 -5.67 -0.16
N GLN A 52 9.29 -4.40 -0.36
CA GLN A 52 9.75 -3.32 0.53
C GLN A 52 9.21 -3.45 1.95
N PHE A 53 7.99 -3.94 2.12
CA PHE A 53 7.42 -4.22 3.44
C PHE A 53 8.27 -5.25 4.18
N PHE A 54 8.58 -6.37 3.53
CA PHE A 54 9.40 -7.41 4.14
C PHE A 54 10.86 -7.01 4.28
N ASP A 55 11.43 -6.30 3.32
CA ASP A 55 12.80 -5.79 3.41
C ASP A 55 12.95 -4.87 4.64
N HIS A 56 11.97 -4.00 4.91
CA HIS A 56 12.00 -3.14 6.09
C HIS A 56 11.84 -3.92 7.40
N TYR A 57 10.85 -4.83 7.48
CA TYR A 57 10.52 -5.51 8.75
C TYR A 57 11.36 -6.74 9.04
N LEU A 58 11.99 -7.35 8.04
CA LEU A 58 12.73 -8.61 8.17
C LEU A 58 14.21 -8.51 7.80
N MET A 59 14.64 -7.47 7.08
CA MET A 59 16.00 -7.35 6.54
C MET A 59 16.68 -6.02 6.91
N ASP A 60 16.12 -5.26 7.86
CA ASP A 60 16.64 -3.96 8.33
C ASP A 60 16.80 -2.89 7.23
N ALA A 61 16.10 -3.03 6.10
CA ALA A 61 16.15 -2.03 5.04
C ALA A 61 15.48 -0.72 5.48
N THR A 62 15.90 0.39 4.89
CA THR A 62 15.25 1.70 5.13
C THR A 62 13.81 1.65 4.62
N ALA A 63 12.86 2.13 5.43
CA ALA A 63 11.46 2.18 5.04
C ALA A 63 11.25 3.09 3.80
N PRO A 64 10.46 2.68 2.81
CA PRO A 64 10.06 3.56 1.71
C PRO A 64 9.07 4.63 2.20
N MET A 65 8.95 5.74 1.46
CA MET A 65 8.07 6.86 1.82
C MET A 65 6.61 6.45 2.01
N TRP A 66 6.08 5.55 1.17
CA TRP A 66 4.70 5.08 1.29
C TRP A 66 4.44 4.30 2.59
N LEU A 67 5.46 3.61 3.13
CA LEU A 67 5.34 2.84 4.35
C LEU A 67 5.44 3.76 5.58
N GLU A 68 6.33 4.76 5.54
CA GLU A 68 6.52 5.69 6.64
C GLU A 68 5.33 6.65 6.80
N ARG A 69 4.84 7.24 5.70
CA ARG A 69 3.89 8.37 5.73
C ARG A 69 2.55 8.09 5.05
N GLY A 70 2.45 6.98 4.32
CA GLY A 70 1.33 6.76 3.39
C GLY A 70 1.42 7.67 2.17
N ILE A 71 0.45 7.53 1.27
CA ILE A 71 0.29 8.42 0.11
C ILE A 71 -1.04 9.16 0.28
N PRO A 72 -1.05 10.50 0.36
CA PRO A 72 -2.28 11.27 0.40
C PRO A 72 -3.15 10.99 -0.83
N ALA A 73 -4.47 10.93 -0.66
CA ALA A 73 -5.39 10.66 -1.77
C ALA A 73 -5.27 11.69 -2.92
N ILE A 74 -4.90 12.94 -2.59
CA ILE A 74 -4.65 14.01 -3.57
C ILE A 74 -3.37 13.82 -4.40
N GLU A 75 -2.43 13.00 -3.92
CA GLU A 75 -1.17 12.68 -4.58
C GLU A 75 -1.20 11.31 -5.27
N ALA A 76 -2.27 10.54 -5.06
CA ALA A 76 -2.46 9.23 -5.68
C ALA A 76 -2.39 9.33 -7.21
N GLY A 77 -1.54 8.49 -7.82
CA GLY A 77 -1.28 8.50 -9.27
C GLY A 77 -0.20 9.49 -9.71
N SER A 78 0.16 10.48 -8.88
CA SER A 78 1.30 11.38 -9.14
C SER A 78 2.62 10.82 -8.57
N THR A 79 2.54 10.08 -7.46
CA THR A 79 3.68 9.38 -6.86
C THR A 79 3.27 8.00 -6.35
N LEU A 80 4.22 7.07 -6.32
CA LEU A 80 4.08 5.75 -5.70
C LEU A 80 4.79 5.66 -4.33
N GLY A 81 5.60 6.66 -3.97
CA GLY A 81 6.32 6.72 -2.69
C GLY A 81 7.32 5.59 -2.46
N LEU A 82 7.91 5.03 -3.51
CA LEU A 82 8.76 3.83 -3.46
C LEU A 82 10.20 4.14 -3.04
N GLU A 83 10.60 5.39 -3.05
CA GLU A 83 11.89 5.89 -2.62
C GLU A 83 12.12 5.72 -1.11
N PRO A 84 13.37 5.49 -0.65
CA PRO A 84 13.69 5.44 0.78
C PRO A 84 13.38 6.76 1.49
N SER A 85 12.72 6.70 2.65
CA SER A 85 12.38 7.87 3.50
C SER A 85 13.58 8.73 3.92
N GLY A 86 14.79 8.17 3.92
CA GLY A 86 16.04 8.87 4.25
C GLY A 86 16.67 9.65 3.10
N GLN A 87 16.21 9.48 1.86
CA GLN A 87 16.63 10.32 0.72
C GLN A 87 15.70 11.53 0.67
N ARG A 88 16.24 12.72 0.98
CA ARG A 88 15.52 13.97 0.68
C ARG A 88 15.32 14.06 -0.84
N PRO A 89 14.18 14.60 -1.31
CA PRO A 89 14.00 14.92 -2.73
C PRO A 89 15.08 15.88 -3.24
#